data_AF-I4YSC2-F1
#
_entry.id   AF-I4YSC2-F1
#
_cell.length_a   1.000
_cell.length_b   1.000
_cell.length_c   1.000
_cell.angle_alpha   90.00
_cell.angle_beta   90.00
_cell.angle_gamma   90.00
#
_symmetry.space_group_name_H-M   'P 1'
#
loop_
_entity.id
_entity.type
_entity.pdbx_description
1 polymer ?
#
loop_
_entity_poly.entity_id
_entity_poly.type
_entity_poly.pdbx_seq_one_letter_code
_entity_poly.pdbx_strand_id
1 'polypeptide(L)' 'MTTGRWLDVSAAPRDGSPVLLWIQDDDSPPDFPVTVGFWETDEIFGVSFWRVFSAHGSSTDFDQHVRGWMPLPQVPDA' A
#
# COMPACT_ATOMS: atom_id res chain seq x y z
N MET A 1 5.99 4.02 -19.28
CA MET A 1 5.33 2.77 -18.85
C MET A 1 6.29 2.06 -17.92
N THR A 2 6.25 2.34 -16.61
CA THR A 2 7.20 1.75 -15.67
C THR A 2 6.74 0.35 -15.34
N THR A 3 7.30 -0.64 -16.02
CA THR A 3 7.09 -2.06 -15.76
C THR A 3 7.62 -2.44 -14.38
N GLY A 4 6.72 -2.37 -13.39
CA GLY A 4 6.45 -3.43 -12.41
C GLY A 4 7.62 -3.95 -11.57
N ARG A 5 8.21 -3.10 -10.72
CA ARG A 5 9.00 -3.58 -9.57
C ARG A 5 8.44 -3.01 -8.29
N TRP A 6 8.07 -3.90 -7.36
CA TRP A 6 7.75 -3.54 -5.99
C TRP A 6 8.98 -2.87 -5.32
N LEU A 7 8.76 -1.70 -4.75
CA LEU A 7 9.74 -0.92 -4.01
C LEU A 7 9.66 -1.25 -2.52
N ASP A 8 10.74 -1.02 -1.78
CA ASP A 8 10.77 -1.18 -0.32
C ASP A 8 9.78 -0.21 0.34
N VAL A 9 8.96 -0.70 1.28
CA VAL A 9 7.93 0.10 1.98
C VAL A 9 8.52 1.30 2.72
N SER A 10 9.78 1.24 3.15
CA SER A 10 10.48 2.37 3.77
C SER A 10 10.56 3.60 2.86
N ALA A 11 10.49 3.42 1.53
CA ALA A 11 10.48 4.49 0.55
C ALA A 11 9.07 4.98 0.16
N ALA A 12 8.02 4.38 0.72
CA ALA A 12 6.65 4.73 0.38
C ALA A 12 6.27 6.12 0.94
N PRO A 13 5.46 6.91 0.21
CA PRO A 13 5.02 8.22 0.67
C PRO A 13 4.18 8.10 1.95
N ARG A 14 4.50 8.96 2.93
CA ARG A 14 3.83 9.02 4.25
C ARG A 14 2.97 10.27 4.41
N ASP A 15 2.52 10.81 3.29
CA ASP A 15 1.77 12.07 3.17
C ASP A 15 0.25 11.85 2.97
N GLY A 16 -0.22 10.61 3.10
CA GLY A 16 -1.62 10.24 2.85
C GLY A 16 -1.93 9.96 1.37
N SER A 17 -0.95 10.05 0.47
CA SER A 17 -1.15 9.67 -0.93
C SER A 17 -1.44 8.18 -1.06
N PRO A 18 -2.44 7.78 -1.89
CA PRO A 18 -2.76 6.38 -2.08
C PRO A 18 -1.72 5.68 -2.97
N VAL A 19 -1.36 4.46 -2.57
CA VAL A 19 -0.38 3.60 -3.25
C VAL A 19 -0.90 2.17 -3.35
N LEU A 20 -0.28 1.36 -4.21
CA LEU A 20 -0.47 -0.08 -4.19
C LEU A 20 0.48 -0.68 -3.16
N LEU A 21 -0.03 -1.57 -2.31
CA LEU A 21 0.75 -2.27 -1.29
C LEU A 21 0.72 -3.78 -1.57
N TRP A 22 1.87 -4.42 -1.40
CA TRP A 22 1.95 -5.86 -1.27
C TRP A 22 1.98 -6.19 0.21
N ILE A 23 0.85 -6.68 0.73
CA ILE A 23 0.75 -7.18 2.11
C ILE A 23 1.24 -8.63 2.14
N GLN A 24 1.93 -8.99 3.22
CA GLN A 24 2.45 -10.33 3.44
C GLN A 24 1.30 -11.35 3.40
N ASP A 25 1.17 -12.02 2.27
CA ASP A 25 0.49 -13.30 2.12
C ASP A 25 1.59 -14.32 1.85
N ASP A 26 1.69 -15.38 2.65
CA ASP A 26 2.85 -16.29 2.67
C ASP A 26 2.98 -17.12 1.38
N ASP A 27 1.95 -17.16 0.52
CA ASP A 27 1.92 -18.05 -0.65
C ASP A 27 2.36 -17.42 -1.98
N SER A 28 2.20 -16.10 -2.21
CA SER A 28 2.64 -15.44 -3.48
C SER A 28 2.58 -13.90 -3.45
N PRO A 29 3.35 -13.20 -4.30
CA PRO A 29 3.06 -11.80 -4.62
C PRO A 29 1.63 -11.67 -5.17
N PRO A 30 0.89 -10.59 -4.85
CA PRO A 30 -0.49 -10.45 -5.25
C PRO A 30 -0.57 -10.43 -6.78
N ASP A 31 -1.29 -11.41 -7.35
CA ASP A 31 -1.54 -11.53 -8.79
C ASP A 31 -2.35 -10.36 -9.35
N PHE A 32 -2.97 -9.55 -8.50
CA PHE A 32 -3.78 -8.38 -8.86
C PHE A 32 -3.51 -7.18 -7.93
N PRO A 33 -3.59 -5.93 -8.44
CA PRO A 33 -3.38 -4.70 -7.67
C PRO A 33 -4.53 -4.36 -6.68
N VAL A 34 -5.18 -5.38 -6.11
CA VAL A 34 -6.39 -5.23 -5.28
C VAL A 34 -6.14 -4.54 -3.94
N THR A 35 -4.89 -4.30 -3.56
CA THR A 35 -4.55 -3.79 -2.24
C THR A 35 -4.04 -2.36 -2.36
N VAL A 36 -4.99 -1.41 -2.27
CA VAL A 36 -4.69 0.03 -2.23
C VAL A 36 -4.56 0.43 -0.77
N GLY A 37 -3.54 1.21 -0.42
CA GLY A 37 -3.43 1.76 0.93
C GLY A 37 -2.94 3.19 0.93
N PHE A 38 -3.19 3.88 2.04
CA PHE A 38 -2.63 5.19 2.32
C PHE A 38 -2.11 5.25 3.75
N TRP A 39 -1.12 6.11 3.98
CA TRP A 39 -0.56 6.31 5.31
C TRP A 39 -1.46 7.21 6.15
N GLU A 40 -1.76 6.78 7.37
CA GLU A 40 -2.58 7.51 8.33
C GLU A 40 -1.86 7.55 9.68
N THR A 41 -2.10 8.62 10.44
CA THR A 41 -1.63 8.73 11.82
C THR A 41 -2.83 8.99 12.71
N ASP A 42 -3.05 8.10 13.68
CA ASP A 42 -4.01 8.33 14.74
C ASP A 42 -3.44 9.38 15.70
N GLU A 43 -4.05 10.56 15.72
CA GLU A 43 -3.61 11.68 16.55
C GLU A 43 -3.84 11.46 18.05
N ILE A 44 -4.78 10.59 18.42
CA ILE A 44 -5.13 10.30 19.82
C ILE A 44 -4.04 9.42 20.45
N PHE A 45 -3.59 8.40 19.71
CA PHE A 45 -2.59 7.45 20.19
C PHE A 45 -1.17 7.74 19.68
N GLY A 46 -1.01 8.64 18.72
CA GLY A 46 0.28 8.96 18.09
C GLY A 46 0.86 7.81 17.27
N VAL A 47 0.01 6.91 16.77
CA VAL A 47 0.42 5.69 16.05
C VAL A 47 0.15 5.86 14.57
N SER A 48 1.15 5.57 13.75
CA SER A 48 1.03 5.62 12.30
C SER A 48 0.95 4.22 11.68
N PHE A 49 0.10 4.08 10.66
CA PHE A 49 -0.19 2.82 10.00
C PHE A 49 -0.65 3.03 8.57
N TRP A 50 -0.66 1.94 7.80
CA TRP A 50 -1.33 1.87 6.52
C TRP A 50 -2.80 1.53 6.72
N ARG A 51 -3.69 2.39 6.23
CA ARG A 51 -5.09 2.01 6.03
C ARG A 51 -5.20 1.37 4.66
N VAL A 52 -5.50 0.08 4.65
CA VAL A 52 -5.47 -0.78 3.46
C VAL A 52 -6.90 -1.11 3.05
N PHE A 53 -7.17 -1.10 1.75
CA PHE A 53 -8.43 -1.45 1.13
C PHE A 53 -8.18 -2.62 0.18
N SER A 54 -8.90 -3.71 0.41
CA SER A 54 -8.82 -4.93 -0.37
C SER A 54 -10.22 -5.38 -0.79
N ALA A 55 -10.29 -6.42 -1.63
CA ALA A 55 -11.54 -7.08 -1.96
C ALA A 55 -12.31 -7.61 -0.73
N HIS A 56 -11.62 -7.82 0.39
CA HIS A 56 -12.19 -8.34 1.65
C HIS A 56 -12.59 -7.24 2.64
N GLY A 57 -12.45 -5.97 2.27
CA GLY A 57 -12.74 -4.81 3.12
C GLY A 57 -11.49 -4.02 3.48
N SER A 58 -11.62 -3.16 4.49
CA SER A 58 -10.52 -2.34 4.98
C SER A 58 -9.80 -2.96 6.19
N SER A 59 -8.47 -2.91 6.19
CA SER A 59 -7.61 -3.35 7.29
C SER A 59 -6.63 -2.25 7.69
N THR A 60 -6.00 -2.45 8.86
CA THR A 60 -4.93 -1.60 9.37
C THR A 60 -3.66 -2.42 9.44
N ASP A 61 -2.63 -1.97 8.73
CA ASP A 61 -1.38 -2.70 8.53
C ASP A 61 -0.18 -1.82 8.88
N PHE A 62 0.90 -2.44 9.36
CA PHE A 62 2.15 -1.76 9.68
C PHE A 62 3.22 -2.13 8.67
N ASP A 63 4.32 -1.38 8.62
CA ASP A 63 5.42 -1.62 7.67
C ASP A 63 5.91 -3.08 7.67
N GLN A 64 5.94 -3.73 8.84
CA GLN A 64 6.34 -5.13 8.97
C GLN A 64 5.41 -6.12 8.24
N HIS A 65 4.17 -5.73 7.96
CA HIS A 65 3.20 -6.51 7.19
C HIS A 65 3.29 -6.21 5.68
N VAL A 66 4.06 -5.21 5.26
CA VAL A 66 4.18 -4.79 3.86
C VAL A 66 5.49 -5.30 3.27
N ARG A 67 5.40 -6.10 2.21
CA ARG A 67 6.56 -6.64 1.47
C ARG A 67 7.06 -5.68 0.40
N GLY A 68 6.22 -4.79 -0.08
CA GLY A 68 6.62 -3.71 -0.97
C GLY A 68 5.46 -2.82 -1.39
N TRP A 69 5.76 -1.77 -2.15
CA TRP A 69 4.76 -0.84 -2.67
C TRP A 69 5.04 -0.43 -4.12
N MET A 70 4.03 0.14 -4.78
CA MET A 70 4.16 0.79 -6.09
C MET A 70 3.25 2.03 -6.15
N PRO A 71 3.60 3.05 -6.96
CA PRO A 71 2.69 4.15 -7.23
C PRO A 71 1.43 3.63 -7.95
N LEU A 72 0.29 4.29 -7.71
CA LEU A 72 -0.92 4.00 -8.46
C LEU A 72 -0.69 4.24 -9.96
N PRO A 73 -1.20 3.36 -10.85
CA PRO A 73 -1.16 3.59 -12.28
C PRO A 73 -1.87 4.92 -12.59
N GLN A 74 -1.16 5.84 -13.22
CA GLN A 74 -1.78 7.05 -13.75
C GLN A 74 -2.63 6.62 -14.94
N VAL A 75 -3.94 6.88 -14.89
CA VAL A 75 -4.76 6.81 -16.10
C VAL A 75 -4.34 8.01 -16.95
N PRO A 76 -3.82 7.82 -18.18
CA PRO A 76 -3.54 8.96 -19.05
C PRO A 76 -4.85 9.72 -19.29
N ASP A 77 -4.81 11.05 -19.17
CA ASP A 77 -5.94 11.91 -19.52
C ASP A 77 -6.46 11.53 -20.92
N ALA A 78 -7.76 11.24 -21.00
CA ALA A 78 -8.45 10.83 -22.22
C ALA A 78 -8.73 12.00 -23.15
#